data_AF-A0AAV8WLQ8-F1
#
_entry.id   AF-A0AAV8WLQ8-F1
#
_cell.length_a   1.000
_cell.length_b   1.000
_cell.length_c   1.000
_cell.angle_alpha   90.00
_cell.angle_beta   90.00
_cell.angle_gamma   90.00
#
_symmetry.space_group_name_H-M   'P 1'
#
loop_
_entity.id
_entity.type
_entity.pdbx_description
1 polymer ?
#
loop_
_entity_poly.entity_id
_entity_poly.type
_entity_poly.pdbx_seq_one_letter_code
_entity_poly.pdbx_strand_id
1 'polypeptide(L)'
;MVMKIYILLELLLLYRLCVCQHKQSCTSPIYCQGDLLHLVQTAKIFNDSKTFVDMALTVPVNETLTNFYNMMVENDENPSRDTIMEFVRKHFISIGELEEYYPRDFKPEPKIIKEISDPVVRSFAKAIISIWPSLTRKVSYHVIEHPDTHSLIPVDNPFIIPGGRFKEYYYWDTYWILKGLLLSDMMETSRGVVQNLLSMVERYGFIPNGGRIYYLNRSQPPVLTVMVADYVKFTKDFEFLRNNIKTLEKELHFWLEKRSLPITKDGESYILAHYDSSSDTPRPESYLEDIETCSVLKSEDEKYECYTDLKSGAESGMDYTSRWLFDKHDRHSGDLSNIHTRRVIPVDLNAFLYKDFVAMSKFYMILSQPNEAKYWRDVADRWRTAIEKLLYNEEDGIW
;
A
#
# COMPACT_ATOMS: atom_id res chain seq x y z
N MET A 1 29.53 -29.43 38.60
CA MET A 1 28.11 -29.46 38.19
C MET A 1 27.60 -28.09 37.77
N VAL A 2 27.97 -27.02 38.48
CA VAL A 2 27.58 -25.62 38.19
C VAL A 2 28.08 -25.11 36.82
N MET A 3 29.30 -25.47 36.41
CA MET A 3 29.89 -25.00 35.14
C MET A 3 29.21 -25.57 33.87
N LYS A 4 28.56 -26.75 33.95
CA LYS A 4 27.78 -27.33 32.84
C LYS A 4 26.42 -26.64 32.64
N ILE A 5 25.89 -26.02 33.69
CA ILE A 5 24.60 -25.30 33.66
C ILE A 5 24.76 -23.93 32.99
N TYR A 6 25.89 -23.25 33.21
CA TYR A 6 26.19 -21.97 32.53
C TYR A 6 26.37 -22.13 31.02
N ILE A 7 27.05 -23.19 30.57
CA ILE A 7 27.22 -23.47 29.13
C ILE A 7 25.88 -23.83 28.47
N LEU A 8 24.99 -24.55 29.18
CA LEU A 8 23.64 -24.83 28.68
C LEU A 8 22.75 -23.57 28.61
N LEU A 9 22.87 -22.66 29.58
CA LEU A 9 22.16 -21.38 29.60
C LEU A 9 22.65 -20.42 28.50
N GLU A 10 23.97 -20.35 28.27
CA GLU A 10 24.53 -19.58 27.15
C GLU A 10 24.16 -20.18 25.79
N LEU A 11 24.14 -21.52 25.65
CA LEU A 11 23.65 -22.18 24.44
C LEU A 11 22.14 -21.97 24.23
N LEU A 12 21.31 -21.92 25.29
CA LEU A 12 19.88 -21.59 25.21
C LEU A 12 19.63 -20.11 24.88
N LEU A 13 20.47 -19.20 25.38
CA LEU A 13 20.44 -17.77 25.02
C LEU A 13 20.91 -17.55 23.57
N LEU A 14 21.94 -18.27 23.12
CA LEU A 14 22.41 -18.24 21.73
C LEU A 14 21.40 -18.91 20.77
N TYR A 15 20.68 -19.95 21.21
CA TYR A 15 19.60 -20.57 20.43
C TYR A 15 18.39 -19.65 20.28
N ARG A 16 18.09 -18.81 21.29
CA ARG A 16 17.06 -17.75 21.19
C ARG A 16 17.48 -16.56 20.33
N LEU A 17 18.78 -16.33 20.15
CA LEU A 17 19.33 -15.24 19.32
C LEU A 17 19.50 -15.64 17.84
N CYS A 18 19.23 -16.89 17.48
CA CYS A 18 19.18 -17.37 16.10
C CYS A 18 17.76 -17.85 15.72
N VAL A 19 16.73 -17.20 16.26
CA VAL A 19 15.41 -17.22 15.64
C VAL A 19 15.47 -16.18 14.55
N CYS A 20 15.35 -16.60 13.29
CA CYS A 20 15.13 -15.67 12.19
C CYS A 20 13.91 -14.83 12.56
N GLN A 21 14.10 -13.57 12.96
CA GLN A 21 12.98 -12.73 13.34
C GLN A 21 12.24 -12.39 12.04
N HIS A 22 11.15 -13.11 11.80
CA HIS A 22 10.26 -12.86 10.67
C HIS A 22 9.94 -11.37 10.60
N LYS A 23 10.05 -10.81 9.41
CA LYS A 23 9.81 -9.39 9.19
C LYS A 23 8.32 -9.20 9.06
N GLN A 24 7.75 -8.47 10.00
CA GLN A 24 6.31 -8.31 10.12
C GLN A 24 5.83 -7.09 9.32
N SER A 25 4.53 -7.05 9.00
CA SER A 25 3.98 -5.98 8.17
C SER A 25 4.03 -4.61 8.86
N CYS A 26 3.94 -4.60 10.20
CA CYS A 26 4.15 -3.43 11.05
C CYS A 26 4.42 -3.85 12.50
N THR A 27 4.60 -2.89 13.40
CA THR A 27 4.91 -3.15 14.82
C THR A 27 3.70 -3.52 15.68
N SER A 28 2.47 -3.39 15.17
CA SER A 28 1.25 -3.65 15.96
C SER A 28 1.11 -5.13 16.34
N PRO A 29 1.04 -5.46 17.64
CA PRO A 29 0.86 -6.84 18.13
C PRO A 29 -0.57 -7.38 17.99
N ILE A 30 -1.48 -6.61 17.38
CA ILE A 30 -2.88 -6.99 17.16
C ILE A 30 -3.24 -6.93 15.68
N TYR A 31 -2.83 -5.88 14.98
CA TYR A 31 -3.25 -5.66 13.59
C TYR A 31 -2.25 -6.18 12.56
N CYS A 32 -1.02 -6.55 12.96
CA CYS A 32 0.02 -7.00 12.03
C CYS A 32 0.60 -8.37 12.35
N GLN A 33 0.53 -8.78 13.62
CA GLN A 33 1.13 -10.01 14.12
C GLN A 33 0.47 -10.42 15.45
N GLY A 34 0.90 -11.55 16.01
CA GLY A 34 0.54 -11.98 17.36
C GLY A 34 -0.59 -13.00 17.42
N ASP A 35 -0.69 -13.66 18.57
CA ASP A 35 -1.61 -14.78 18.78
C ASP A 35 -3.07 -14.37 18.69
N LEU A 36 -3.41 -13.13 19.09
CA LEU A 36 -4.76 -12.60 18.96
C LEU A 36 -5.19 -12.48 17.49
N LEU A 37 -4.33 -11.95 16.62
CA LEU A 37 -4.59 -11.89 15.18
C LEU A 37 -4.77 -13.29 14.62
N HIS A 38 -3.83 -14.18 14.92
CA HIS A 38 -3.86 -15.56 14.44
C HIS A 38 -5.14 -16.28 14.86
N LEU A 39 -5.50 -16.22 16.14
CA LEU A 39 -6.68 -16.87 16.69
C LEU A 39 -7.96 -16.36 16.04
N VAL A 40 -8.13 -15.02 15.96
CA VAL A 40 -9.36 -14.44 15.41
C VAL A 40 -9.52 -14.78 13.93
N GLN A 41 -8.44 -14.69 13.14
CA GLN A 41 -8.50 -14.97 11.71
C GLN A 41 -8.75 -16.46 11.43
N THR A 42 -8.07 -17.36 12.14
CA THR A 42 -8.22 -18.81 11.94
C THR A 42 -9.52 -19.37 12.51
N ALA A 43 -10.15 -18.70 13.47
CA ALA A 43 -11.48 -19.05 13.99
C ALA A 43 -12.63 -18.78 13.01
N LYS A 44 -12.37 -18.09 11.88
CA LYS A 44 -13.35 -17.77 10.83
C LYS A 44 -14.64 -17.18 11.40
N ILE A 45 -14.50 -16.22 12.34
CA ILE A 45 -15.66 -15.53 12.93
C ILE A 45 -16.24 -14.47 11.97
N PHE A 46 -15.46 -14.02 10.99
CA PHE A 46 -15.87 -13.15 9.89
C PHE A 46 -15.64 -13.84 8.53
N ASN A 47 -16.41 -13.42 7.52
CA ASN A 47 -16.29 -13.96 6.15
C ASN A 47 -15.16 -13.31 5.34
N ASP A 48 -14.69 -12.13 5.74
CA ASP A 48 -13.58 -11.38 5.10
C ASP A 48 -12.56 -11.06 6.19
N SER A 49 -11.32 -11.53 6.01
CA SER A 49 -10.20 -11.30 6.94
C SER A 49 -9.95 -9.81 7.21
N LYS A 50 -10.27 -8.92 6.26
CA LYS A 50 -10.14 -7.47 6.43
C LYS A 50 -11.06 -6.92 7.53
N THR A 51 -12.18 -7.59 7.81
CA THR A 51 -13.19 -7.12 8.78
C THR A 51 -12.58 -6.87 10.14
N PHE A 52 -11.80 -7.83 10.67
CA PHE A 52 -11.23 -7.73 12.02
C PHE A 52 -10.15 -6.66 12.12
N VAL A 53 -9.24 -6.62 11.14
CA VAL A 53 -8.10 -5.68 11.15
C VAL A 53 -8.50 -4.24 10.87
N ASP A 54 -9.73 -4.00 10.41
CA ASP A 54 -10.35 -2.68 10.26
C ASP A 54 -11.13 -2.22 11.52
N MET A 55 -11.32 -3.09 12.52
CA MET A 55 -12.02 -2.68 13.75
C MET A 55 -11.10 -1.83 14.63
N ALA A 56 -11.69 -0.92 15.39
CA ALA A 56 -11.02 -0.13 16.41
C ALA A 56 -11.07 -0.85 17.77
N LEU A 57 -10.05 -0.67 18.61
CA LEU A 57 -10.08 -1.13 19.99
C LEU A 57 -10.98 -0.25 20.86
N THR A 58 -11.73 -0.85 21.77
CA THR A 58 -12.52 -0.12 22.78
C THR A 58 -11.71 0.26 24.02
N VAL A 59 -10.56 -0.40 24.23
CA VAL A 59 -9.60 -0.15 25.32
C VAL A 59 -8.16 -0.20 24.78
N PRO A 60 -7.16 0.38 25.47
CA PRO A 60 -5.77 0.39 24.97
C PRO A 60 -5.21 -0.99 24.63
N VAL A 61 -4.20 -1.02 23.75
CA VAL A 61 -3.56 -2.26 23.25
C VAL A 61 -3.14 -3.20 24.39
N ASN A 62 -2.45 -2.68 25.40
CA ASN A 62 -1.96 -3.50 26.53
C ASN A 62 -3.09 -4.12 27.35
N GLU A 63 -4.19 -3.40 27.54
CA GLU A 63 -5.35 -3.90 28.26
C GLU A 63 -6.08 -4.95 27.43
N THR A 64 -6.24 -4.72 26.13
CA THR A 64 -6.81 -5.71 25.20
C THR A 64 -6.02 -7.01 25.21
N LEU A 65 -4.68 -6.94 25.11
CA LEU A 65 -3.81 -8.12 25.17
C LEU A 65 -3.88 -8.82 26.53
N THR A 66 -3.94 -8.06 27.63
CA THR A 66 -4.12 -8.63 28.97
C THR A 66 -5.44 -9.42 29.05
N ASN A 67 -6.53 -8.82 28.58
CA ASN A 67 -7.84 -9.47 28.54
C ASN A 67 -7.84 -10.71 27.64
N PHE A 68 -7.12 -10.66 26.51
CA PHE A 68 -6.94 -11.79 25.61
C PHE A 68 -6.23 -12.96 26.29
N TYR A 69 -5.09 -12.72 26.94
CA TYR A 69 -4.36 -13.78 27.64
C TYR A 69 -5.16 -14.37 28.80
N ASN A 70 -5.91 -13.55 29.54
CA ASN A 70 -6.83 -14.06 30.56
C ASN A 70 -7.90 -14.98 29.97
N MET A 71 -8.52 -14.58 28.85
CA MET A 71 -9.50 -15.43 28.14
C MET A 71 -8.87 -16.75 27.67
N MET A 72 -7.64 -16.73 27.16
CA MET A 72 -6.93 -17.95 26.75
C MET A 72 -6.72 -18.90 27.94
N VAL A 73 -6.23 -18.39 29.07
CA VAL A 73 -6.01 -19.19 30.29
C VAL A 73 -7.32 -19.75 30.85
N GLU A 74 -8.39 -18.96 30.87
CA GLU A 74 -9.72 -19.40 31.36
C GLU A 74 -10.36 -20.50 30.49
N ASN A 75 -9.87 -20.68 29.25
CA ASN A 75 -10.37 -21.66 28.30
C ASN A 75 -9.31 -22.71 27.92
N ASP A 76 -8.35 -22.98 28.82
CA ASP A 76 -7.30 -24.00 28.64
C ASP A 76 -6.55 -23.87 27.29
N GLU A 77 -6.24 -22.63 26.87
CA GLU A 77 -5.59 -22.29 25.60
C GLU A 77 -6.36 -22.71 24.33
N ASN A 78 -7.65 -23.08 24.47
CA ASN A 78 -8.48 -23.56 23.37
C ASN A 78 -9.92 -23.01 23.46
N PRO A 79 -10.11 -21.68 23.37
CA PRO A 79 -11.42 -21.06 23.44
C PRO A 79 -12.33 -21.49 22.27
N SER A 80 -13.62 -21.64 22.58
CA SER A 80 -14.63 -21.91 21.55
C SER A 80 -14.78 -20.72 20.59
N ARG A 81 -15.30 -20.97 19.38
CA ARG A 81 -15.63 -19.91 18.41
C ARG A 81 -16.55 -18.84 19.01
N ASP A 82 -17.50 -19.23 19.85
CA ASP A 82 -18.42 -18.30 20.52
C ASP A 82 -17.70 -17.44 21.56
N THR A 83 -16.76 -18.02 22.30
CA THR A 83 -15.90 -17.30 23.25
C THR A 83 -15.07 -16.24 22.52
N ILE A 84 -14.44 -16.59 21.39
CA ILE A 84 -13.64 -15.67 20.58
C ILE A 84 -14.51 -14.53 20.02
N MET A 85 -15.71 -14.86 19.53
CA MET A 85 -16.65 -13.88 19.02
C MET A 85 -17.11 -12.90 20.11
N GLU A 86 -17.36 -13.38 21.33
CA GLU A 86 -17.72 -12.53 22.47
C GLU A 86 -16.56 -11.61 22.89
N PHE A 87 -15.34 -12.14 22.91
CA PHE A 87 -14.14 -11.34 23.16
C PHE A 87 -14.02 -10.19 22.14
N VAL A 88 -14.17 -10.49 20.84
CA VAL A 88 -14.09 -9.48 19.79
C VAL A 88 -15.21 -8.44 19.95
N ARG A 89 -16.45 -8.84 20.23
CA ARG A 89 -17.57 -7.90 20.47
C ARG A 89 -17.33 -6.94 21.64
N LYS A 90 -16.67 -7.42 22.69
CA LYS A 90 -16.39 -6.63 23.90
C LYS A 90 -15.25 -5.64 23.70
N HIS A 91 -14.23 -6.03 22.93
CA HIS A 91 -12.97 -5.28 22.81
C HIS A 91 -12.77 -4.53 21.49
N PHE A 92 -13.64 -4.75 20.49
CA PHE A 92 -13.52 -4.17 19.16
C PHE A 92 -14.84 -3.59 18.66
N ILE A 93 -14.76 -2.48 17.92
CA ILE A 93 -15.91 -1.83 17.28
C ILE A 93 -15.61 -1.49 15.82
N SER A 94 -16.60 -1.64 14.93
CA SER A 94 -16.44 -1.49 13.47
C SER A 94 -16.91 -0.14 12.91
N ILE A 95 -17.34 0.78 13.77
CA ILE A 95 -17.89 2.09 13.39
C ILE A 95 -17.08 3.22 13.99
N GLY A 96 -17.10 4.38 13.33
CA GLY A 96 -16.59 5.63 13.89
C GLY A 96 -15.19 6.04 13.45
N GLU A 97 -14.53 5.31 12.55
CA GLU A 97 -13.22 5.74 12.02
C GLU A 97 -13.32 6.92 11.03
N LEU A 98 -14.44 6.98 10.30
CA LEU A 98 -14.64 7.91 9.19
C LEU A 98 -16.00 8.59 9.29
N GLU A 99 -16.01 9.87 8.94
CA GLU A 99 -17.18 10.72 8.84
C GLU A 99 -17.50 11.00 7.37
N GLU A 100 -18.79 11.04 7.03
CA GLU A 100 -19.22 11.57 5.74
C GLU A 100 -18.86 13.05 5.65
N TYR A 101 -18.37 13.49 4.49
CA TYR A 101 -17.99 14.88 4.28
C TYR A 101 -18.49 15.37 2.93
N TYR A 102 -19.14 16.53 2.90
CA TYR A 102 -19.55 17.16 1.65
C TYR A 102 -18.47 18.15 1.19
N PRO A 103 -17.78 17.91 0.06
CA PRO A 103 -16.72 18.78 -0.41
C PRO A 103 -17.20 20.22 -0.64
N ARG A 104 -16.46 21.20 -0.13
CA ARG A 104 -16.82 22.63 -0.22
C ARG A 104 -16.80 23.17 -1.64
N ASP A 105 -15.93 22.62 -2.49
CA ASP A 105 -15.75 23.01 -3.88
C ASP A 105 -16.58 22.16 -4.85
N PHE A 106 -17.39 21.20 -4.36
CA PHE A 106 -18.24 20.38 -5.21
C PHE A 106 -19.28 21.22 -5.93
N LYS A 107 -19.39 21.00 -7.24
CA LYS A 107 -20.39 21.63 -8.12
C LYS A 107 -21.13 20.54 -8.88
N PRO A 108 -22.48 20.51 -8.86
CA PRO A 108 -23.25 19.55 -9.66
C PRO A 108 -23.08 19.72 -11.18
N GLU A 109 -22.79 20.95 -11.63
CA GLU A 109 -22.58 21.26 -13.05
C GLU A 109 -21.24 22.00 -13.28
N PRO A 110 -20.10 21.28 -13.17
CA PRO A 110 -18.79 21.86 -13.46
C PRO A 110 -18.61 22.11 -14.96
N LYS A 111 -17.54 22.82 -15.32
CA LYS A 111 -17.29 23.29 -16.68
C LYS A 111 -17.36 22.17 -17.73
N ILE A 112 -16.81 20.99 -17.43
CA ILE A 112 -16.77 19.84 -18.35
C ILE A 112 -18.16 19.42 -18.84
N ILE A 113 -19.20 19.54 -18.00
CA ILE A 113 -20.57 19.18 -18.36
C ILE A 113 -21.12 20.06 -19.49
N LYS A 114 -20.68 21.31 -19.55
CA LYS A 114 -21.08 22.26 -20.60
C LYS A 114 -20.33 22.02 -21.91
N GLU A 115 -19.16 21.39 -21.86
CA GLU A 115 -18.30 21.11 -23.02
C GLU A 115 -18.68 19.80 -23.74
N ILE A 116 -19.32 18.86 -23.04
CA ILE A 116 -19.75 17.59 -23.64
C ILE A 116 -21.00 17.83 -24.51
N SER A 117 -20.88 17.70 -25.82
CA SER A 117 -21.99 17.95 -26.77
C SER A 117 -23.02 16.81 -26.78
N ASP A 118 -22.58 15.56 -26.69
CA ASP A 118 -23.45 14.38 -26.73
C ASP A 118 -24.32 14.29 -25.45
N PRO A 119 -25.67 14.21 -25.56
CA PRO A 119 -26.55 14.23 -24.40
C PRO A 119 -26.48 12.95 -23.54
N VAL A 120 -26.13 11.80 -24.13
CA VAL A 120 -25.97 10.53 -23.41
C VAL A 120 -24.69 10.58 -22.60
N VAL A 121 -23.58 10.97 -23.23
CA VAL A 121 -22.28 11.13 -22.55
C VAL A 121 -22.37 12.21 -21.47
N ARG A 122 -23.08 13.32 -21.72
CA ARG A 122 -23.28 14.38 -20.72
C ARG A 122 -24.06 13.89 -19.51
N SER A 123 -25.12 13.11 -19.73
CA SER A 123 -25.91 12.50 -18.63
C SER A 123 -25.08 11.51 -17.83
N PHE A 124 -24.27 10.67 -18.50
CA PHE A 124 -23.35 9.75 -17.85
C PHE A 124 -22.29 10.49 -17.01
N ALA A 125 -21.67 11.54 -17.55
CA ALA A 125 -20.71 12.36 -16.82
C ALA A 125 -21.33 13.04 -15.60
N LYS A 126 -22.57 13.56 -15.72
CA LYS A 126 -23.33 14.10 -14.57
C LYS A 126 -23.52 13.04 -13.49
N ALA A 127 -23.87 11.82 -13.87
CA ALA A 127 -24.04 10.71 -12.93
C ALA A 127 -22.72 10.40 -12.19
N ILE A 128 -21.59 10.33 -12.89
CA ILE A 128 -20.27 10.13 -12.26
C ILE A 128 -19.96 11.26 -11.27
N ILE A 129 -20.10 12.51 -11.70
CA ILE A 129 -19.77 13.68 -10.84
C ILE A 129 -20.62 13.68 -9.58
N SER A 130 -21.89 13.29 -9.67
CA SER A 130 -22.79 13.24 -8.51
C SER A 130 -22.37 12.24 -7.43
N ILE A 131 -21.45 11.32 -7.73
CA ILE A 131 -20.97 10.31 -6.77
C ILE A 131 -19.94 10.90 -5.80
N TRP A 132 -19.22 11.98 -6.15
CA TRP A 132 -18.11 12.50 -5.32
C TRP A 132 -18.48 12.72 -3.85
N PRO A 133 -19.59 13.39 -3.50
CA PRO A 133 -19.94 13.58 -2.09
C PRO A 133 -20.19 12.26 -1.36
N SER A 134 -20.78 11.26 -2.03
CA SER A 134 -21.07 9.95 -1.43
C SER A 134 -19.83 9.13 -1.11
N LEU A 135 -18.71 9.37 -1.81
CA LEU A 135 -17.42 8.71 -1.60
C LEU A 135 -16.43 9.56 -0.80
N THR A 136 -16.79 10.80 -0.45
CA THR A 136 -15.88 11.66 0.32
C THR A 136 -15.98 11.32 1.80
N ARG A 137 -14.83 11.11 2.43
CA ARG A 137 -14.71 10.84 3.87
C ARG A 137 -13.72 11.78 4.51
N LYS A 138 -13.91 11.99 5.81
CA LYS A 138 -12.95 12.65 6.68
C LYS A 138 -12.61 11.70 7.83
N VAL A 139 -11.35 11.67 8.25
CA VAL A 139 -10.95 10.93 9.45
C VAL A 139 -11.67 11.52 10.67
N SER A 140 -12.28 10.66 11.49
CA SER A 140 -12.99 11.12 12.69
C SER A 140 -12.03 11.62 13.77
N TYR A 141 -12.56 12.43 14.68
CA TYR A 141 -11.77 12.94 15.81
C TYR A 141 -11.18 11.81 16.69
N HIS A 142 -11.90 10.70 16.84
CA HIS A 142 -11.45 9.57 17.67
C HIS A 142 -10.18 8.90 17.15
N VAL A 143 -10.03 8.79 15.82
CA VAL A 143 -8.80 8.24 15.21
C VAL A 143 -7.63 9.20 15.39
N ILE A 144 -7.88 10.52 15.35
CA ILE A 144 -6.84 11.55 15.51
C ILE A 144 -6.31 11.57 16.95
N GLU A 145 -7.19 11.49 17.95
CA GLU A 145 -6.79 11.51 19.37
C GLU A 145 -6.19 10.19 19.86
N HIS A 146 -6.64 9.05 19.30
CA HIS A 146 -6.23 7.73 19.74
C HIS A 146 -5.77 6.83 18.57
N PRO A 147 -4.75 7.24 17.81
CA PRO A 147 -4.32 6.51 16.61
C PRO A 147 -3.86 5.08 16.92
N ASP A 148 -3.28 4.84 18.10
CA ASP A 148 -2.77 3.51 18.50
C ASP A 148 -3.85 2.46 18.71
N THR A 149 -5.12 2.87 18.82
CA THR A 149 -6.28 1.96 18.95
C THR A 149 -6.87 1.56 17.60
N HIS A 150 -6.39 2.15 16.51
CA HIS A 150 -6.91 1.95 15.16
C HIS A 150 -5.82 1.38 14.26
N SER A 151 -6.24 0.67 13.22
CA SER A 151 -5.32 0.38 12.11
C SER A 151 -5.30 1.51 11.08
N LEU A 152 -6.31 2.39 11.03
CA LEU A 152 -6.38 3.53 10.11
C LEU A 152 -5.29 4.56 10.47
N ILE A 153 -4.52 4.98 9.45
CA ILE A 153 -3.54 6.05 9.57
C ILE A 153 -4.26 7.38 9.37
N PRO A 154 -4.23 8.30 10.37
CA PRO A 154 -4.92 9.58 10.25
C PRO A 154 -4.25 10.50 9.21
N VAL A 155 -5.09 11.28 8.53
CA VAL A 155 -4.72 12.34 7.57
C VAL A 155 -5.59 13.58 7.80
N ASP A 156 -5.05 14.76 7.52
CA ASP A 156 -5.66 16.03 7.89
C ASP A 156 -6.80 16.46 6.97
N ASN A 157 -6.72 16.12 5.68
CA ASN A 157 -7.68 16.56 4.68
C ASN A 157 -8.72 15.47 4.40
N PRO A 158 -9.96 15.84 4.00
CA PRO A 158 -10.90 14.90 3.41
C PRO A 158 -10.30 14.18 2.21
N PHE A 159 -10.72 12.95 1.98
CA PHE A 159 -10.28 12.11 0.86
C PHE A 159 -11.45 11.35 0.24
N ILE A 160 -11.21 10.81 -0.95
CA ILE A 160 -12.21 10.01 -1.68
C ILE A 160 -11.81 8.54 -1.56
N ILE A 161 -12.74 7.68 -1.16
CA ILE A 161 -12.53 6.23 -1.12
C ILE A 161 -12.89 5.60 -2.47
N PRO A 162 -12.31 4.44 -2.84
CA PRO A 162 -12.75 3.69 -4.02
C PRO A 162 -14.21 3.22 -3.92
N GLY A 163 -14.68 2.88 -2.71
CA GLY A 163 -16.04 2.46 -2.41
C GLY A 163 -16.17 1.00 -1.96
N GLY A 164 -17.34 0.64 -1.44
CA GLY A 164 -17.61 -0.73 -0.96
C GLY A 164 -16.79 -1.11 0.27
N ARG A 165 -16.03 -2.22 0.18
CA ARG A 165 -15.16 -2.71 1.28
C ARG A 165 -13.94 -1.83 1.54
N PHE A 166 -13.57 -0.99 0.57
CA PHE A 166 -12.40 -0.12 0.63
C PHE A 166 -12.78 1.20 1.30
N LYS A 167 -12.47 1.31 2.59
CA LYS A 167 -12.88 2.45 3.44
C LYS A 167 -11.76 3.46 3.64
N GLU A 168 -10.52 3.10 3.36
CA GLU A 168 -9.34 3.94 3.41
C GLU A 168 -9.01 4.56 2.05
N TYR A 169 -8.13 5.57 2.04
CA TYR A 169 -7.51 6.04 0.80
C TYR A 169 -6.51 4.99 0.28
N TYR A 170 -6.45 4.84 -1.04
CA TYR A 170 -5.50 3.97 -1.75
C TYR A 170 -4.63 4.80 -2.69
N TYR A 171 -3.35 4.46 -2.77
CA TYR A 171 -2.35 5.31 -3.42
C TYR A 171 -2.64 5.52 -4.91
N TRP A 172 -2.60 4.46 -5.72
CA TRP A 172 -2.69 4.63 -7.18
C TRP A 172 -4.12 4.97 -7.64
N ASP A 173 -5.16 4.51 -6.93
CA ASP A 173 -6.56 4.87 -7.15
C ASP A 173 -6.75 6.39 -7.07
N THR A 174 -6.05 7.02 -6.12
CA THR A 174 -6.10 8.47 -5.91
C THR A 174 -5.65 9.24 -7.16
N TYR A 175 -4.83 8.66 -8.06
CA TYR A 175 -4.42 9.35 -9.29
C TYR A 175 -5.59 9.53 -10.24
N TRP A 176 -6.39 8.47 -10.41
CA TRP A 176 -7.56 8.47 -11.28
C TRP A 176 -8.67 9.33 -10.69
N ILE A 177 -8.85 9.27 -9.37
CA ILE A 177 -9.73 10.16 -8.62
C ILE A 177 -9.32 11.61 -8.83
N LEU A 178 -8.04 11.96 -8.65
CA LEU A 178 -7.53 13.32 -8.83
C LEU A 178 -7.83 13.87 -10.23
N LYS A 179 -7.65 13.05 -11.28
CA LYS A 179 -8.04 13.46 -12.65
C LYS A 179 -9.52 13.81 -12.74
N GLY A 180 -10.39 12.97 -12.15
CA GLY A 180 -11.82 13.21 -12.09
C GLY A 180 -12.20 14.48 -11.31
N LEU A 181 -11.55 14.70 -10.17
CA LEU A 181 -11.75 15.90 -9.33
C LEU A 181 -11.34 17.19 -10.06
N LEU A 182 -10.19 17.20 -10.74
CA LEU A 182 -9.74 18.35 -11.54
C LEU A 182 -10.73 18.69 -12.65
N LEU A 183 -11.24 17.68 -13.38
CA LEU A 183 -12.28 17.88 -14.40
C LEU A 183 -13.64 18.32 -13.82
N SER A 184 -13.87 18.05 -12.53
CA SER A 184 -15.08 18.42 -11.80
C SER A 184 -14.98 19.80 -11.13
N ASP A 185 -13.97 20.61 -11.48
CA ASP A 185 -13.66 21.90 -10.85
C ASP A 185 -13.43 21.83 -9.32
N MET A 186 -12.97 20.68 -8.82
CA MET A 186 -12.74 20.41 -7.38
C MET A 186 -11.25 20.52 -7.01
N MET A 187 -10.67 21.70 -7.22
CA MET A 187 -9.23 21.95 -7.02
C MET A 187 -8.82 21.97 -5.54
N GLU A 188 -9.68 22.42 -4.62
CA GLU A 188 -9.39 22.41 -3.17
C GLU A 188 -9.31 20.96 -2.68
N THR A 189 -10.30 20.14 -3.07
CA THR A 189 -10.31 18.71 -2.76
C THR A 189 -9.12 17.99 -3.40
N SER A 190 -8.79 18.31 -4.66
CA SER A 190 -7.61 17.75 -5.35
C SER A 190 -6.31 18.07 -4.61
N ARG A 191 -6.16 19.30 -4.11
CA ARG A 191 -5.00 19.71 -3.31
C ARG A 191 -4.93 18.92 -2.00
N GLY A 192 -6.05 18.78 -1.30
CA GLY A 192 -6.14 18.05 -0.03
C GLY A 192 -5.74 16.58 -0.14
N VAL A 193 -6.22 15.86 -1.16
CA VAL A 193 -5.84 14.45 -1.36
C VAL A 193 -4.35 14.28 -1.64
N VAL A 194 -3.73 15.17 -2.40
CA VAL A 194 -2.28 15.15 -2.65
C VAL A 194 -1.50 15.48 -1.36
N GLN A 195 -1.97 16.43 -0.56
CA GLN A 195 -1.36 16.75 0.74
C GLN A 195 -1.38 15.56 1.70
N ASN A 196 -2.46 14.79 1.71
CA ASN A 196 -2.54 13.56 2.51
C ASN A 196 -1.46 12.55 2.08
N LEU A 197 -1.27 12.34 0.78
CA LEU A 197 -0.23 11.45 0.25
C LEU A 197 1.19 11.96 0.53
N LEU A 198 1.44 13.27 0.36
CA LEU A 198 2.71 13.90 0.76
C LEU A 198 3.02 13.68 2.25
N SER A 199 2.00 13.74 3.11
CA SER A 199 2.17 13.46 4.55
C SER A 199 2.59 12.00 4.84
N MET A 200 2.23 11.04 3.97
CA MET A 200 2.70 9.66 4.09
C MET A 200 4.20 9.58 3.80
N VAL A 201 4.64 10.21 2.71
CA VAL A 201 6.06 10.26 2.36
C VAL A 201 6.85 10.93 3.47
N GLU A 202 6.33 12.00 4.07
CA GLU A 202 7.05 12.66 5.17
C GLU A 202 7.22 11.76 6.40
N ARG A 203 6.14 11.07 6.80
CA ARG A 203 6.15 10.19 7.98
C ARG A 203 6.89 8.86 7.77
N TYR A 204 6.78 8.27 6.59
CA TYR A 204 7.19 6.88 6.34
C TYR A 204 8.24 6.72 5.24
N GLY A 205 8.56 7.79 4.50
CA GLY A 205 9.53 7.77 3.39
C GLY A 205 8.93 7.34 2.04
N PHE A 206 7.71 6.82 2.04
CA PHE A 206 6.98 6.39 0.85
C PHE A 206 5.47 6.44 1.13
N ILE A 207 4.65 6.19 0.11
CA ILE A 207 3.19 6.08 0.27
C ILE A 207 2.83 4.59 0.41
N PRO A 208 2.22 4.16 1.53
CA PRO A 208 1.74 2.78 1.66
C PRO A 208 0.61 2.50 0.68
N ASN A 209 0.36 1.21 0.39
CA ASN A 209 -0.73 0.75 -0.49
C ASN A 209 -2.06 1.48 -0.20
N GLY A 210 -2.44 1.55 1.08
CA GLY A 210 -3.53 2.36 1.56
C GLY A 210 -3.29 2.90 2.97
N GLY A 211 -4.26 3.65 3.49
CA GLY A 211 -4.17 4.34 4.77
C GLY A 211 -4.27 3.46 6.01
N ARG A 212 -3.63 2.28 6.05
CA ARG A 212 -3.66 1.35 7.18
C ARG A 212 -2.27 0.92 7.60
N ILE A 213 -2.04 0.72 8.90
CA ILE A 213 -0.71 0.38 9.42
C ILE A 213 -0.18 -0.96 8.88
N TYR A 214 -1.05 -1.91 8.57
CA TYR A 214 -0.66 -3.19 7.95
C TYR A 214 -0.26 -3.08 6.47
N TYR A 215 -0.32 -1.87 5.89
CA TYR A 215 0.25 -1.54 4.59
C TYR A 215 1.65 -0.90 4.69
N LEU A 216 2.20 -0.64 5.88
CA LEU A 216 3.51 0.03 6.06
C LEU A 216 4.74 -0.80 5.63
N ASN A 217 4.55 -1.99 5.07
CA ASN A 217 5.60 -2.81 4.48
C ASN A 217 5.63 -2.77 2.94
N ARG A 218 4.63 -2.16 2.30
CA ARG A 218 4.47 -2.14 0.83
C ARG A 218 3.78 -0.88 0.33
N SER A 219 4.17 -0.42 -0.86
CA SER A 219 3.59 0.73 -1.54
C SER A 219 2.45 0.32 -2.50
N GLN A 220 2.29 1.08 -3.58
CA GLN A 220 1.49 0.80 -4.77
C GLN A 220 2.18 1.47 -5.97
N PRO A 221 1.71 1.32 -7.23
CA PRO A 221 2.36 1.95 -8.38
C PRO A 221 2.62 3.46 -8.16
N PRO A 222 3.87 3.95 -8.36
CA PRO A 222 4.25 5.32 -7.99
C PRO A 222 3.67 6.33 -8.96
N VAL A 223 2.76 7.15 -8.46
CA VAL A 223 2.03 8.15 -9.26
C VAL A 223 1.93 9.52 -8.60
N LEU A 224 2.58 9.76 -7.45
CA LEU A 224 2.53 11.04 -6.75
C LEU A 224 3.12 12.19 -7.58
N THR A 225 4.27 11.98 -8.23
CA THR A 225 4.91 13.05 -9.01
C THR A 225 4.04 13.45 -10.20
N VAL A 226 3.46 12.47 -10.90
CA VAL A 226 2.50 12.75 -11.99
C VAL A 226 1.15 13.29 -11.49
N MET A 227 0.69 12.94 -10.28
CA MET A 227 -0.45 13.62 -9.63
C MET A 227 -0.17 15.11 -9.45
N VAL A 228 0.99 15.45 -8.87
CA VAL A 228 1.39 16.86 -8.71
C VAL A 228 1.55 17.54 -10.07
N ALA A 229 2.03 16.82 -11.09
CA ALA A 229 2.20 17.38 -12.42
C ALA A 229 0.86 17.76 -13.05
N ASP A 230 -0.14 16.89 -12.92
CA ASP A 230 -1.50 17.16 -13.40
C ASP A 230 -2.16 18.29 -12.60
N TYR A 231 -2.01 18.29 -11.26
CA TYR A 231 -2.51 19.38 -10.41
C TYR A 231 -1.90 20.74 -10.79
N VAL A 232 -0.56 20.86 -10.82
CA VAL A 232 0.15 22.11 -11.15
C VAL A 232 -0.14 22.56 -12.58
N LYS A 233 -0.25 21.61 -13.53
CA LYS A 233 -0.62 21.93 -14.91
C LYS A 233 -2.00 22.60 -14.97
N PHE A 234 -2.94 22.13 -14.17
CA PHE A 234 -4.32 22.62 -14.13
C PHE A 234 -4.43 23.95 -13.36
N THR A 235 -3.84 24.04 -12.16
CA THR A 235 -4.03 25.17 -11.23
C THR A 235 -3.01 26.28 -11.39
N LYS A 236 -1.85 26.00 -11.97
CA LYS A 236 -0.67 26.88 -11.99
C LYS A 236 -0.13 27.22 -10.58
N ASP A 237 -0.42 26.38 -9.60
CA ASP A 237 0.03 26.52 -8.22
C ASP A 237 1.51 26.11 -8.08
N PHE A 238 2.40 26.98 -8.55
CA PHE A 238 3.85 26.76 -8.50
C PHE A 238 4.43 26.92 -7.08
N GLU A 239 3.71 27.59 -6.19
CA GLU A 239 4.10 27.68 -4.77
C GLU A 239 3.89 26.32 -4.08
N PHE A 240 2.77 25.65 -4.33
CA PHE A 240 2.57 24.27 -3.88
C PHE A 240 3.66 23.34 -4.40
N LEU A 241 4.05 23.47 -5.67
CA LEU A 241 5.18 22.71 -6.19
C LEU A 241 6.48 23.00 -5.43
N ARG A 242 6.81 24.28 -5.24
CA ARG A 242 8.03 24.70 -4.53
C ARG A 242 8.10 24.15 -3.11
N ASN A 243 6.98 24.15 -2.40
CA ASN A 243 6.91 23.70 -1.01
C ASN A 243 7.03 22.18 -0.86
N ASN A 244 6.70 21.41 -1.90
CA ASN A 244 6.61 19.95 -1.81
C ASN A 244 7.65 19.20 -2.67
N ILE A 245 8.50 19.91 -3.44
CA ILE A 245 9.46 19.27 -4.36
C ILE A 245 10.41 18.29 -3.66
N LYS A 246 10.81 18.58 -2.41
CA LYS A 246 11.69 17.70 -1.63
C LYS A 246 11.00 16.44 -1.13
N THR A 247 9.71 16.52 -0.81
CA THR A 247 8.90 15.36 -0.48
C THR A 247 8.73 14.44 -1.69
N LEU A 248 8.50 14.99 -2.89
CA LEU A 248 8.47 14.19 -4.13
C LEU A 248 9.81 13.48 -4.37
N GLU A 249 10.91 14.19 -4.17
CA GLU A 249 12.25 13.62 -4.29
C GLU A 249 12.48 12.46 -3.32
N LYS A 250 12.01 12.59 -2.08
CA LYS A 250 12.11 11.58 -1.02
C LYS A 250 11.43 10.27 -1.40
N GLU A 251 10.23 10.32 -2.01
CA GLU A 251 9.57 9.10 -2.48
C GLU A 251 10.33 8.44 -3.63
N LEU A 252 10.82 9.21 -4.60
CA LEU A 252 11.57 8.65 -5.72
C LEU A 252 12.88 8.01 -5.28
N HIS A 253 13.54 8.56 -4.27
CA HIS A 253 14.70 7.90 -3.64
C HIS A 253 14.32 6.60 -2.96
N PHE A 254 13.14 6.48 -2.32
CA PHE A 254 12.66 5.19 -1.84
C PHE A 254 12.61 4.15 -2.96
N TRP A 255 12.06 4.48 -4.14
CA TRP A 255 12.01 3.54 -5.26
C TRP A 255 13.40 3.19 -5.82
N LEU A 256 14.27 4.19 -5.95
CA LEU A 256 15.65 4.00 -6.42
C LEU A 256 16.50 3.17 -5.45
N GLU A 257 16.30 3.31 -4.14
CA GLU A 257 17.14 2.67 -3.12
C GLU A 257 16.56 1.35 -2.59
N LYS A 258 15.23 1.21 -2.53
CA LYS A 258 14.55 0.09 -1.85
C LYS A 258 13.83 -0.85 -2.81
N ARG A 259 13.68 -0.47 -4.07
CA ARG A 259 12.92 -1.24 -5.08
C ARG A 259 13.69 -1.46 -6.36
N SER A 260 14.94 -1.03 -6.45
CA SER A 260 15.75 -1.16 -7.67
C SER A 260 16.87 -2.17 -7.49
N LEU A 261 17.16 -2.92 -8.54
CA LEU A 261 18.22 -3.93 -8.55
C LEU A 261 19.00 -3.92 -9.88
N PRO A 262 20.27 -4.33 -9.88
CA PRO A 262 21.06 -4.46 -11.10
C PRO A 262 20.62 -5.67 -11.92
N ILE A 263 20.50 -5.50 -13.22
CA ILE A 263 20.15 -6.53 -14.21
C ILE A 263 21.26 -6.56 -15.25
N THR A 264 21.80 -7.75 -15.52
CA THR A 264 22.85 -7.93 -16.53
C THR A 264 22.28 -8.59 -17.77
N LYS A 265 22.46 -7.95 -18.93
CA LYS A 265 22.12 -8.50 -20.26
C LYS A 265 23.27 -8.21 -21.22
N ASP A 266 23.73 -9.22 -21.94
CA ASP A 266 24.81 -9.11 -22.95
C ASP A 266 26.11 -8.45 -22.43
N GLY A 267 26.43 -8.65 -21.14
CA GLY A 267 27.63 -8.08 -20.50
C GLY A 267 27.48 -6.62 -20.04
N GLU A 268 26.33 -5.99 -20.30
CA GLU A 268 25.99 -4.65 -19.80
C GLU A 268 25.10 -4.73 -18.56
N SER A 269 25.29 -3.80 -17.62
CA SER A 269 24.50 -3.71 -16.38
C SER A 269 23.56 -2.53 -16.43
N TYR A 270 22.29 -2.80 -16.14
CA TYR A 270 21.19 -1.86 -16.09
C TYR A 270 20.58 -1.87 -14.69
N ILE A 271 19.86 -0.81 -14.32
CA ILE A 271 19.13 -0.76 -13.05
C ILE A 271 17.67 -0.46 -13.38
N LEU A 272 16.76 -1.30 -12.89
CA LEU A 272 15.31 -1.11 -12.96
C LEU A 272 14.68 -1.51 -11.63
N ALA A 273 13.43 -1.09 -11.45
CA ALA A 273 12.65 -1.39 -10.26
C ALA A 273 11.79 -2.64 -10.41
N HIS A 274 11.51 -3.28 -9.28
CA HIS A 274 10.53 -4.35 -9.13
C HIS A 274 9.64 -4.11 -7.91
N TYR A 275 8.48 -4.77 -7.86
CA TYR A 275 7.63 -4.75 -6.67
C TYR A 275 8.19 -5.70 -5.62
N ASP A 276 8.24 -5.25 -4.37
CA ASP A 276 8.77 -6.00 -3.23
C ASP A 276 8.05 -5.64 -1.93
N SER A 277 8.05 -6.56 -0.97
CA SER A 277 7.55 -6.35 0.38
C SER A 277 8.63 -6.73 1.37
N SER A 278 8.85 -5.88 2.37
CA SER A 278 9.84 -6.16 3.42
C SER A 278 9.40 -7.26 4.41
N SER A 279 8.17 -7.77 4.30
CA SER A 279 7.57 -8.70 5.26
C SER A 279 7.25 -10.06 4.68
N ASP A 280 7.54 -11.13 5.45
CA ASP A 280 7.46 -12.54 5.08
C ASP A 280 6.31 -13.31 5.78
N THR A 281 5.37 -12.62 6.41
CA THR A 281 4.20 -13.23 7.09
C THR A 281 2.90 -13.15 6.29
N PRO A 282 1.79 -13.82 6.64
CA PRO A 282 0.51 -13.60 5.95
C PRO A 282 0.06 -12.14 6.01
N ARG A 283 -0.63 -11.65 4.98
CA ARG A 283 -1.24 -10.30 4.98
C ARG A 283 -2.34 -10.22 6.04
N PRO A 284 -2.33 -9.25 6.96
CA PRO A 284 -3.37 -9.16 7.98
C PRO A 284 -4.79 -9.02 7.42
N GLU A 285 -4.95 -8.34 6.28
CA GLU A 285 -6.24 -8.15 5.61
C GLU A 285 -6.68 -9.33 4.74
N SER A 286 -5.86 -10.36 4.60
CA SER A 286 -6.14 -11.60 3.83
C SER A 286 -5.45 -12.79 4.48
N TYR A 287 -5.49 -12.81 5.82
CA TYR A 287 -4.59 -13.63 6.63
C TYR A 287 -4.84 -15.11 6.44
N LEU A 288 -6.11 -15.51 6.51
CA LEU A 288 -6.51 -16.89 6.30
C LEU A 288 -6.31 -17.32 4.84
N GLU A 289 -6.66 -16.46 3.90
CA GLU A 289 -6.54 -16.70 2.47
C GLU A 289 -5.07 -16.96 2.08
N ASP A 290 -4.14 -16.17 2.63
CA ASP A 290 -2.70 -16.35 2.42
C ASP A 290 -2.21 -17.67 3.01
N ILE A 291 -2.61 -17.99 4.25
CA ILE A 291 -2.26 -19.27 4.91
C ILE A 291 -2.74 -20.45 4.06
N GLU A 292 -4.00 -20.42 3.61
CA GLU A 292 -4.58 -21.48 2.79
C GLU A 292 -3.86 -21.60 1.44
N THR A 293 -3.57 -20.48 0.79
CA THR A 293 -2.84 -20.43 -0.49
C THR A 293 -1.44 -21.05 -0.37
N CYS A 294 -0.67 -20.64 0.63
CA CYS A 294 0.71 -21.11 0.79
C CYS A 294 0.80 -22.49 1.51
N SER A 295 -0.31 -23.03 2.05
CA SER A 295 -0.31 -24.31 2.78
C SER A 295 0.11 -25.52 1.96
N VAL A 296 -0.02 -25.44 0.62
CA VAL A 296 0.40 -26.51 -0.31
C VAL A 296 1.93 -26.65 -0.40
N LEU A 297 2.66 -25.61 0.00
CA LEU A 297 4.11 -25.56 0.00
C LEU A 297 4.66 -26.35 1.19
N LYS A 298 5.73 -27.12 0.95
CA LYS A 298 6.20 -28.11 1.93
C LYS A 298 7.16 -27.51 2.94
N SER A 299 8.03 -26.61 2.50
CA SER A 299 9.00 -25.96 3.38
C SER A 299 8.46 -24.63 3.91
N GLU A 300 8.88 -24.25 5.11
CA GLU A 300 8.55 -22.95 5.67
C GLU A 300 9.18 -21.80 4.86
N ASP A 301 10.40 -21.99 4.35
CA ASP A 301 11.05 -21.01 3.47
C ASP A 301 10.22 -20.73 2.20
N GLU A 302 9.69 -21.77 1.54
CA GLU A 302 8.80 -21.58 0.39
C GLU A 302 7.52 -20.81 0.78
N LYS A 303 6.95 -21.07 1.96
CA LYS A 303 5.78 -20.33 2.45
C LYS A 303 6.10 -18.86 2.71
N TYR A 304 7.25 -18.56 3.31
CA TYR A 304 7.70 -17.20 3.57
C TYR A 304 7.95 -16.41 2.28
N GLU A 305 8.55 -17.05 1.27
CA GLU A 305 8.70 -16.46 -0.06
C GLU A 305 7.31 -16.25 -0.72
N CYS A 306 6.41 -17.22 -0.63
CA CYS A 306 5.03 -17.11 -1.12
C CYS A 306 4.28 -15.93 -0.48
N TYR A 307 4.35 -15.76 0.85
CA TYR A 307 3.75 -14.61 1.53
C TYR A 307 4.35 -13.27 1.08
N THR A 308 5.67 -13.23 0.87
CA THR A 308 6.34 -12.04 0.37
C THR A 308 5.87 -11.70 -1.04
N ASP A 309 5.77 -12.70 -1.93
CA ASP A 309 5.33 -12.50 -3.32
C ASP A 309 3.83 -12.19 -3.44
N LEU A 310 2.99 -12.69 -2.54
CA LEU A 310 1.58 -12.28 -2.41
C LEU A 310 1.46 -10.79 -2.07
N LYS A 311 2.29 -10.30 -1.14
CA LYS A 311 2.33 -8.87 -0.78
C LYS A 311 2.92 -8.01 -1.89
N SER A 312 3.97 -8.46 -2.57
CA SER A 312 4.53 -7.77 -3.74
C SER A 312 3.52 -7.72 -4.88
N GLY A 313 2.71 -8.78 -5.05
CA GLY A 313 1.56 -8.79 -5.95
C GLY A 313 0.55 -7.71 -5.60
N ALA A 314 0.24 -7.53 -4.31
CA ALA A 314 -0.60 -6.42 -3.85
C ALA A 314 0.07 -5.03 -4.01
N GLU A 315 1.39 -4.92 -3.86
CA GLU A 315 2.15 -3.68 -4.18
C GLU A 315 2.02 -3.31 -5.67
N SER A 316 1.83 -4.29 -6.56
CA SER A 316 1.65 -4.02 -7.99
C SER A 316 0.29 -3.41 -8.35
N GLY A 317 -0.72 -3.52 -7.47
CA GLY A 317 -2.12 -3.22 -7.78
C GLY A 317 -2.79 -4.24 -8.71
N MET A 318 -2.11 -5.35 -9.05
CA MET A 318 -2.63 -6.46 -9.86
C MET A 318 -2.66 -7.76 -9.03
N ASP A 319 -3.37 -7.76 -7.91
CA ASP A 319 -3.63 -8.90 -7.03
C ASP A 319 -4.95 -9.62 -7.40
N TYR A 320 -4.97 -10.78 -8.07
CA TYR A 320 -3.84 -11.50 -8.67
C TYR A 320 -4.07 -11.82 -10.14
N THR A 321 -2.97 -12.01 -10.87
CA THR A 321 -2.94 -12.26 -12.32
C THR A 321 -1.88 -13.29 -12.67
N SER A 322 -2.08 -14.04 -13.76
CA SER A 322 -1.13 -15.02 -14.30
C SER A 322 0.23 -14.42 -14.66
N ARG A 323 0.33 -13.09 -14.79
CA ARG A 323 1.59 -12.36 -14.99
C ARG A 323 2.64 -12.67 -13.92
N TRP A 324 2.20 -13.02 -12.71
CA TRP A 324 3.08 -13.27 -11.56
C TRP A 324 3.30 -14.76 -11.27
N LEU A 325 2.63 -15.66 -11.99
CA LEU A 325 2.52 -17.07 -11.61
C LEU A 325 3.40 -17.95 -12.49
N PHE A 326 4.36 -18.66 -11.88
CA PHE A 326 5.31 -19.53 -12.58
C PHE A 326 5.40 -20.89 -11.90
N ASP A 327 5.09 -21.97 -12.63
CA ASP A 327 5.30 -23.32 -12.10
C ASP A 327 6.79 -23.63 -11.89
N LYS A 328 7.08 -24.76 -11.24
CA LYS A 328 8.46 -25.24 -11.00
C LYS A 328 9.32 -25.46 -12.25
N HIS A 329 8.75 -25.34 -13.45
CA HIS A 329 9.42 -25.44 -14.74
C HIS A 329 9.47 -24.09 -15.46
N ASP A 330 9.24 -22.99 -14.74
CA ASP A 330 9.23 -21.61 -15.24
C ASP A 330 8.14 -21.32 -16.30
N ARG A 331 7.06 -22.10 -16.31
CA ARG A 331 5.92 -21.88 -17.21
C ARG A 331 4.81 -21.14 -16.49
N HIS A 332 4.04 -20.33 -17.22
CA HIS A 332 2.88 -19.67 -16.64
C HIS A 332 1.89 -20.68 -16.03
N SER A 333 1.44 -20.37 -14.82
CA SER A 333 0.51 -21.19 -14.04
C SER A 333 -0.79 -20.43 -13.76
N GLY A 334 -1.87 -21.16 -13.53
CA GLY A 334 -3.14 -20.62 -13.01
C GLY A 334 -3.30 -20.77 -11.50
N ASP A 335 -2.30 -21.34 -10.82
CA ASP A 335 -2.32 -21.61 -9.39
C ASP A 335 -1.57 -20.51 -8.63
N LEU A 336 -2.26 -19.86 -7.70
CA LEU A 336 -1.76 -18.72 -6.94
C LEU A 336 -0.59 -19.09 -6.02
N SER A 337 -0.48 -20.35 -5.58
CA SER A 337 0.66 -20.79 -4.76
C SER A 337 2.00 -20.73 -5.51
N ASN A 338 1.97 -20.57 -6.84
CA ASN A 338 3.13 -20.42 -7.71
C ASN A 338 3.48 -18.94 -7.98
N ILE A 339 3.05 -18.02 -7.11
CA ILE A 339 3.33 -16.60 -7.26
C ILE A 339 4.80 -16.27 -6.98
N HIS A 340 5.42 -15.56 -7.93
CA HIS A 340 6.80 -15.09 -7.86
C HIS A 340 6.91 -13.66 -8.38
N THR A 341 6.11 -12.75 -7.81
CA THR A 341 6.04 -11.34 -8.26
C THR A 341 7.41 -10.67 -8.32
N ARG A 342 8.25 -10.85 -7.29
CA ARG A 342 9.57 -10.21 -7.19
C ARG A 342 10.56 -10.66 -8.26
N ARG A 343 10.30 -11.80 -8.93
CA ARG A 343 11.11 -12.27 -10.06
C ARG A 343 10.95 -11.39 -11.29
N VAL A 344 9.82 -10.70 -11.43
CA VAL A 344 9.47 -9.94 -12.63
C VAL A 344 9.95 -8.50 -12.48
N ILE A 345 10.56 -7.96 -13.53
CA ILE A 345 10.84 -6.54 -13.69
C ILE A 345 9.66 -5.91 -14.45
N PRO A 346 8.71 -5.23 -13.78
CA PRO A 346 7.44 -4.89 -14.40
C PRO A 346 7.55 -3.65 -15.28
N VAL A 347 7.12 -3.72 -16.53
CA VAL A 347 7.21 -2.57 -17.47
C VAL A 347 6.34 -1.39 -17.08
N ASP A 348 5.19 -1.64 -16.47
CA ASP A 348 4.30 -0.64 -15.88
C ASP A 348 4.98 0.16 -14.76
N LEU A 349 5.55 -0.51 -13.75
CA LEU A 349 6.30 0.15 -12.67
C LEU A 349 7.39 1.07 -13.24
N ASN A 350 8.19 0.53 -14.16
CA ASN A 350 9.32 1.26 -14.72
C ASN A 350 8.88 2.39 -15.66
N ALA A 351 7.75 2.26 -16.34
CA ALA A 351 7.15 3.34 -17.14
C ALA A 351 6.60 4.48 -16.25
N PHE A 352 5.98 4.16 -15.11
CA PHE A 352 5.55 5.16 -14.13
C PHE A 352 6.76 5.93 -13.58
N LEU A 353 7.80 5.22 -13.12
CA LEU A 353 9.03 5.84 -12.63
C LEU A 353 9.71 6.71 -13.70
N TYR A 354 9.82 6.23 -14.94
CA TYR A 354 10.34 7.05 -16.05
C TYR A 354 9.57 8.37 -16.19
N LYS A 355 8.24 8.30 -16.17
CA LYS A 355 7.38 9.47 -16.28
C LYS A 355 7.56 10.43 -15.11
N ASP A 356 7.72 9.90 -13.90
CA ASP A 356 8.00 10.67 -12.69
C ASP A 356 9.37 11.36 -12.75
N PHE A 357 10.43 10.67 -13.21
CA PHE A 357 11.76 11.28 -13.37
C PHE A 357 11.75 12.42 -14.40
N VAL A 358 11.02 12.25 -15.51
CA VAL A 358 10.81 13.32 -16.49
C VAL A 358 10.02 14.49 -15.89
N ALA A 359 9.02 14.22 -15.06
CA ALA A 359 8.24 15.26 -14.38
C ALA A 359 9.09 16.03 -13.36
N MET A 360 9.91 15.34 -12.55
CA MET A 360 10.85 15.97 -11.62
C MET A 360 11.84 16.90 -12.32
N SER A 361 12.42 16.46 -13.43
CA SER A 361 13.31 17.30 -14.23
C SER A 361 12.62 18.60 -14.66
N LYS A 362 11.37 18.51 -15.14
CA LYS A 362 10.56 19.68 -15.53
C LYS A 362 10.21 20.57 -14.33
N PHE A 363 9.90 20.00 -13.18
CA PHE A 363 9.61 20.76 -11.97
C PHE A 363 10.82 21.59 -11.53
N TYR A 364 12.01 20.98 -11.50
CA TYR A 364 13.21 21.73 -11.17
C TYR A 364 13.54 22.83 -12.19
N MET A 365 13.25 22.61 -13.49
CA MET A 365 13.32 23.70 -14.48
C MET A 365 12.34 24.84 -14.17
N ILE A 366 11.08 24.55 -13.86
CA ILE A 366 10.08 25.55 -13.47
C ILE A 366 10.54 26.34 -12.23
N LEU A 367 11.19 25.66 -11.29
CA LEU A 367 11.71 26.26 -10.06
C LEU A 367 13.07 26.96 -10.24
N SER A 368 13.60 27.04 -11.47
CA SER A 368 14.90 27.65 -11.80
C SER A 368 16.09 26.98 -11.11
N GLN A 369 16.07 25.64 -11.02
CA GLN A 369 17.09 24.79 -10.42
C GLN A 369 17.66 23.82 -11.48
N PRO A 370 18.55 24.29 -12.38
CA PRO A 370 18.95 23.54 -13.56
C PRO A 370 19.85 22.33 -13.27
N ASN A 371 20.60 22.32 -12.16
CA ASN A 371 21.48 21.21 -11.81
C ASN A 371 20.66 19.98 -11.39
N GLU A 372 19.67 20.18 -10.54
CA GLU A 372 18.71 19.16 -10.11
C GLU A 372 17.85 18.69 -11.28
N ALA A 373 17.44 19.62 -12.15
CA ALA A 373 16.73 19.27 -13.37
C ALA A 373 17.55 18.35 -14.29
N LYS A 374 18.85 18.64 -14.44
CA LYS A 374 19.78 17.81 -15.21
C LYS A 374 19.94 16.43 -14.57
N TYR A 375 20.11 16.35 -13.25
CA TYR A 375 20.23 15.08 -12.54
C TYR A 375 19.03 14.16 -12.83
N TRP A 376 17.81 14.67 -12.65
CA TRP A 376 16.59 13.88 -12.90
C TRP A 376 16.42 13.53 -14.38
N ARG A 377 16.90 14.37 -15.30
CA ARG A 377 16.95 14.04 -16.73
C ARG A 377 17.91 12.88 -17.02
N ASP A 378 19.12 12.91 -16.46
CA ASP A 378 20.11 11.86 -16.64
C ASP A 378 19.62 10.52 -16.05
N VAL A 379 18.87 10.56 -14.93
CA VAL A 379 18.19 9.37 -14.37
C VAL A 379 17.14 8.85 -15.36
N ALA A 380 16.26 9.73 -15.86
CA ALA A 380 15.22 9.34 -16.83
C ALA A 380 15.79 8.73 -18.12
N ASP A 381 16.88 9.30 -18.66
CA ASP A 381 17.49 8.81 -19.91
C ASP A 381 18.14 7.43 -19.74
N ARG A 382 18.80 7.19 -18.61
CA ARG A 382 19.32 5.84 -18.27
C ARG A 382 18.17 4.85 -18.08
N TRP A 383 17.11 5.26 -17.39
CA TRP A 383 15.95 4.42 -17.14
C TRP A 383 15.23 4.02 -18.43
N ARG A 384 15.01 4.98 -19.34
CA ARG A 384 14.42 4.72 -20.67
C ARG A 384 15.26 3.72 -21.45
N THR A 385 16.58 3.94 -21.50
CA THR A 385 17.51 3.04 -22.19
C THR A 385 17.40 1.61 -21.65
N ALA A 386 17.32 1.44 -20.33
CA ALA A 386 17.14 0.14 -19.71
C ALA A 386 15.80 -0.50 -20.07
N ILE A 387 14.70 0.25 -20.05
CA ILE A 387 13.36 -0.23 -20.46
C ILE A 387 13.39 -0.72 -21.93
N GLU A 388 13.93 0.08 -22.84
CA GLU A 388 14.04 -0.25 -24.28
C GLU A 388 14.89 -1.50 -24.51
N LYS A 389 15.96 -1.71 -23.75
CA LYS A 389 16.88 -2.85 -23.91
C LYS A 389 16.41 -4.13 -23.25
N LEU A 390 15.70 -4.03 -22.13
CA LEU A 390 15.35 -5.18 -21.30
C LEU A 390 13.90 -5.63 -21.44
N LEU A 391 12.96 -4.70 -21.63
CA LEU A 391 11.54 -5.00 -21.50
C LEU A 391 10.82 -5.09 -22.84
N TYR A 392 11.37 -4.52 -23.92
CA TYR A 392 10.79 -4.67 -25.25
C TYR A 392 11.10 -6.03 -25.87
N ASN A 393 10.06 -6.75 -26.28
CA ASN A 393 10.15 -7.95 -27.10
C ASN A 393 9.98 -7.55 -28.57
N GLU A 394 11.06 -7.67 -29.35
CA GLU A 394 11.07 -7.31 -30.78
C GLU A 394 10.27 -8.27 -31.66
N GLU A 395 10.18 -9.55 -31.29
CA GLU A 395 9.47 -10.58 -32.06
C GLU A 395 7.96 -10.36 -31.99
N ASP A 396 7.44 -10.12 -30.78
CA ASP A 396 6.01 -9.94 -30.52
C ASP A 396 5.57 -8.47 -30.63
N GLY A 397 6.51 -7.52 -30.61
CA GLY A 397 6.22 -6.09 -30.67
C GLY A 397 5.53 -5.53 -29.43
N ILE A 398 5.84 -6.10 -28.26
CA ILE A 398 5.22 -5.77 -26.96
C ILE A 398 6.28 -5.39 -25.92
N TRP A 399 5.82 -4.68 -24.88
CA TRP A 399 6.60 -4.22 -23.74
C TRP A 399 6.50 -5.15 -22.54
#